data_AF-A0A1M6IR03-F1
#
_entry.id   AF-A0A1M6IR03-F1
#
_cell.length_a   1.000
_cell.length_b   1.000
_cell.length_c   1.000
_cell.angle_alpha   90.00
_cell.angle_beta   90.00
_cell.angle_gamma   90.00
#
_symmetry.space_group_name_H-M   'P 1'
#
loop_
_entity.id
_entity.type
_entity.pdbx_description
1 polymer ?
#
loop_
_entity_poly.entity_id
_entity_poly.type
_entity_poly.pdbx_seq_one_letter_code
_entity_poly.pdbx_strand_id
1 'polypeptide(L)' 'MDEFIKQLDHNLDYICHEIIDEKCYITVASNRKEAICPFCGFV' A
#
# COMPACT_ATOMS: atom_id res chain seq x y z
N MET A 1 9.00 -0.20 13.60
CA MET A 1 8.94 0.33 12.23
C MET A 1 7.95 -0.47 11.39
N ASP A 2 8.01 -1.81 11.41
CA ASP A 2 7.02 -2.69 10.74
C ASP A 2 5.56 -2.41 11.11
N GLU A 3 5.26 -2.11 12.37
CA GLU A 3 3.87 -1.82 12.78
C GLU A 3 3.31 -0.51 12.21
N PHE A 4 4.17 0.47 11.90
CA PHE A 4 3.74 1.72 11.25
C PHE A 4 3.44 1.52 9.77
N ILE A 5 4.19 0.62 9.11
CA ILE A 5 3.96 0.30 7.70
C ILE A 5 2.58 -0.33 7.50
N LYS A 6 2.13 -1.16 8.45
CA LYS A 6 0.78 -1.75 8.46
C LYS A 6 -0.34 -0.72 8.67
N GLN A 7 -0.04 0.51 9.08
CA GLN A 7 -1.02 1.58 9.31
C GLN A 7 -1.19 2.53 8.10
N LEU A 8 -0.44 2.34 7.00
CA LEU A 8 -0.46 3.27 5.86
C LEU A 8 -1.82 3.32 5.15
N ASP A 9 -2.45 2.17 4.89
CA ASP A 9 -3.80 2.07 4.32
C ASP A 9 -4.37 0.68 4.63
N HIS A 10 -5.63 0.61 5.08
CA HIS A 10 -6.34 -0.66 5.31
C HIS A 10 -6.58 -1.47 4.03
N ASN A 11 -6.48 -0.81 2.87
CA ASN A 11 -6.65 -1.40 1.56
C ASN A 11 -5.36 -1.98 0.97
N LEU A 12 -4.24 -1.88 1.69
CA LEU A 12 -2.93 -2.30 1.23
C LEU A 12 -2.38 -3.38 2.15
N ASP A 13 -2.12 -4.54 1.59
CA ASP A 13 -1.43 -5.64 2.26
C ASP A 13 0.08 -5.43 2.12
N TYR A 14 0.76 -5.36 3.26
CA TYR A 14 2.22 -5.26 3.29
C TYR A 14 2.89 -6.55 2.80
N ILE A 15 3.85 -6.43 1.87
CA ILE A 15 4.65 -7.55 1.38
C ILE A 15 6.05 -7.51 2.00
N CYS A 16 6.81 -6.46 1.75
CA CYS A 16 8.15 -6.28 2.28
C CYS A 16 8.56 -4.80 2.24
N HIS A 17 9.68 -4.48 2.90
CA HIS A 17 10.36 -3.21 2.70
C HIS A 17 11.86 -3.43 2.57
N GLU A 18 12.50 -2.51 1.86
CA GLU A 18 13.95 -2.47 1.67
C GLU A 18 14.43 -1.05 1.97
N ILE A 19 15.57 -0.94 2.64
CA ILE A 19 16.18 0.35 2.96
C ILE A 19 17.42 0.51 2.09
N ILE A 20 17.41 1.51 1.21
CA ILE A 20 18.50 1.81 0.27
C ILE A 20 18.81 3.30 0.36
N ASP A 21 20.06 3.67 0.65
CA ASP A 21 20.51 5.07 0.76
C ASP A 21 19.60 5.92 1.67
N GLU A 22 19.30 5.42 2.87
CA GLU A 22 18.40 6.04 3.86
C GLU A 22 16.93 6.17 3.41
N LYS A 23 16.56 5.65 2.23
CA LYS A 23 15.17 5.60 1.75
C LYS A 23 14.55 4.25 2.03
N CYS A 24 13.36 4.26 2.60
CA CYS A 24 12.54 3.07 2.80
C CYS A 24 11.61 2.90 1.59
N TYR A 25 11.79 1.81 0.86
CA TYR A 25 10.91 1.37 -0.21
C TYR A 25 10.01 0.28 0.35
N ILE A 26 8.69 0.45 0.22
CA ILE A 26 7.71 -0.50 0.75
C ILE A 26 6.94 -1.07 -0.43
N THR A 27 6.98 -2.39 -0.55
CA THR A 27 6.20 -3.15 -1.53
C THR A 27 4.90 -3.58 -0.86
N VAL A 28 3.78 -3.25 -1.51
CA VAL A 28 2.43 -3.53 -1.03
C VAL A 28 1.57 -4.08 -2.16
N ALA A 29 0.56 -4.88 -1.82
CA ALA A 29 -0.50 -5.31 -2.73
C ALA A 29 -1.82 -4.63 -2.36
N SER A 30 -2.60 -4.22 -3.36
CA SER A 30 -3.98 -3.80 -3.11
C SER A 30 -4.84 -5.01 -2.77
N ASN A 31 -5.56 -4.95 -1.65
CA ASN A 31 -6.53 -5.97 -1.27
C ASN A 31 -7.97 -5.63 -1.72
N ARG A 32 -8.16 -4.48 -2.40
CA ARG A 32 -9.43 -4.12 -3.01
C ARG A 32 -9.80 -5.12 -4.11
N LYS A 33 -11.01 -5.65 -4.05
CA LYS A 33 -11.57 -6.55 -5.08
C LYS A 33 -11.88 -5.81 -6.38
N GLU A 34 -12.13 -4.51 -6.27
CA GLU A 34 -12.71 -3.67 -7.29
C GLU A 34 -12.01 -2.30 -7.27
N ALA A 35 -11.67 -1.80 -8.46
CA ALA A 35 -10.99 -0.52 -8.61
C ALA A 35 -12.04 0.56 -8.93
N ILE A 36 -12.32 1.43 -7.97
CA ILE A 36 -13.22 2.57 -8.19
C ILE A 36 -12.49 3.57 -9.09
N CYS A 37 -13.09 3.88 -10.25
CA CYS A 37 -12.60 4.91 -11.14
C CYS A 37 -12.58 6.27 -10.41
N PRO A 38 -11.42 6.94 -10.27
CA PRO A 38 -11.33 8.21 -9.55
C PRO A 38 -12.03 9.37 -10.26
N PHE A 39 -12.39 9.20 -11.54
CA PHE A 39 -13.03 10.24 -12.35
C PHE A 39 -14.56 10.20 -12.28
N CYS A 40 -15.15 9.01 -12.26
CA CYS A 40 -16.61 8.85 -12.29
C CYS A 40 -17.19 8.13 -11.08
N GLY A 41 -16.35 7.53 -10.22
CA GLY A 41 -16.78 6.84 -9.00
C GLY A 41 -17.45 5.48 -9.26
N PHE A 42 -17.50 5.01 -10.50
CA PHE A 42 -17.96 3.67 -10.84
C PHE A 42 -16.82 2.67 -10.70
N VAL A 43 -17.18 1.46 -10.27
CA VAL A 43 -16.31 0.27 -10.25
C VAL A 43 -16.19 -0.30 -11.65
#